data_AF-A0A1C6RLL7-F1
#
_entry.id   AF-A0A1C6RLL7-F1
#
_cell.length_a   1.000
_cell.length_b   1.000
_cell.length_c   1.000
_cell.angle_alpha   90.00
_cell.angle_beta   90.00
_cell.angle_gamma   90.00
#
_symmetry.space_group_name_H-M   'P 1'
#
loop_
_entity.id
_entity.type
_entity.pdbx_description
1 polymer ?
#
loop_
_entity_poly.entity_id
_entity_poly.type
_entity_poly.pdbx_seq_one_letter_code
_entity_poly.pdbx_strand_id
1 'polypeptide(L)'
;MQIAYRCKRANISHLIAADQAFGRRDAVSPHAVMLFFTCDAPAEPHGYKLYTATRTWPQSPDSDDLPRLLGDLTDVAADNIAALGRAWSPLGPRGSMVNGGDMTLPAGATYVGVGVSILDSDRGRWYEVAATLREAAVDGRYMSAFHLKGQCYAVMVDGTALHIDRDPDARLGDTGIRCNKPLDPERITYHNPYANLTEQGDDETRAVWRRLIALNTILATHLLAGRPA
;
A
#
# COMPACT_ATOMS: atom_id res chain seq x y z
N MET A 1 -11.04 9.22 1.17
CA MET A 1 -9.97 10.26 1.24
C MET A 1 -8.80 9.90 2.15
N GLN A 2 -8.99 9.56 3.44
CA GLN A 2 -7.86 9.32 4.36
C GLN A 2 -6.90 8.21 3.94
N ILE A 3 -7.41 7.07 3.45
CA ILE A 3 -6.58 5.95 2.94
C ILE A 3 -5.68 6.44 1.81
N ALA A 4 -6.23 7.17 0.83
CA ALA A 4 -5.43 7.69 -0.28
C ALA A 4 -4.32 8.65 0.18
N TYR A 5 -4.61 9.51 1.16
CA TYR A 5 -3.60 10.36 1.78
C TYR A 5 -2.50 9.55 2.50
N ARG A 6 -2.88 8.53 3.27
CA ARG A 6 -1.92 7.63 3.94
C ARG A 6 -1.05 6.88 2.94
N CYS A 7 -1.64 6.35 1.87
CA CYS A 7 -0.90 5.71 0.77
C CYS A 7 0.13 6.66 0.16
N LYS A 8 -0.26 7.88 -0.23
CA LYS A 8 0.67 8.88 -0.79
C LYS A 8 1.81 9.19 0.17
N ARG A 9 1.50 9.42 1.45
CA ARG A 9 2.52 9.69 2.48
C ARG A 9 3.47 8.50 2.67
N ALA A 10 2.94 7.29 2.76
CA ALA A 10 3.74 6.07 2.90
C ALA A 10 4.61 5.83 1.67
N ASN A 11 4.11 6.08 0.45
CA ASN A 11 4.89 5.98 -0.78
C ASN A 11 6.03 6.99 -0.85
N ILE A 12 5.81 8.24 -0.42
CA ILE A 12 6.88 9.24 -0.32
C ILE A 12 7.93 8.80 0.71
N SER A 13 7.50 8.37 1.90
CA SER A 13 8.45 7.88 2.92
C SER A 13 9.22 6.65 2.45
N HIS A 14 8.56 5.75 1.73
CA HIS A 14 9.18 4.58 1.10
C HIS A 14 10.24 5.00 0.08
N LEU A 15 9.91 5.93 -0.81
CA LEU A 15 10.81 6.46 -1.81
C LEU A 15 12.05 7.13 -1.19
N ILE A 16 11.86 7.95 -0.14
CA ILE A 16 12.98 8.60 0.56
C ILE A 16 13.91 7.55 1.16
N ALA A 17 13.35 6.52 1.81
CA ALA A 17 14.15 5.43 2.38
C ALA A 17 14.90 4.66 1.29
N ALA A 18 14.25 4.37 0.16
CA ALA A 18 14.85 3.67 -0.97
C ALA A 18 15.96 4.50 -1.63
N ASP A 19 15.77 5.80 -1.83
CA ASP A 19 16.80 6.70 -2.38
C ASP A 19 18.02 6.75 -1.45
N GLN A 20 17.80 6.91 -0.14
CA GLN A 20 18.89 6.97 0.84
C GLN A 20 19.71 5.68 0.92
N ALA A 21 19.06 4.53 0.74
CA ALA A 21 19.69 3.22 0.77
C ALA A 21 20.19 2.72 -0.60
N PHE A 22 19.91 3.45 -1.68
CA PHE A 22 20.26 3.03 -3.04
C PHE A 22 21.76 2.79 -3.21
N GLY A 23 22.14 1.66 -3.81
CA GLY A 23 23.53 1.26 -4.02
C GLY A 23 24.28 0.80 -2.76
N ARG A 24 23.59 0.69 -1.62
CA ARG A 24 24.15 0.21 -0.36
C ARG A 24 23.68 -1.20 -0.03
N ARG A 25 24.32 -1.83 0.96
CA ARG A 25 23.97 -3.19 1.42
C ARG A 25 22.54 -3.30 1.96
N ASP A 26 21.98 -2.20 2.43
CA ASP A 26 20.65 -2.04 2.98
C ASP A 26 19.63 -1.49 1.96
N ALA A 27 19.93 -1.58 0.66
CA ALA A 27 19.02 -1.16 -0.40
C ALA A 27 17.62 -1.75 -0.20
N VAL A 28 16.61 -0.93 -0.48
CA VAL A 28 15.20 -1.26 -0.26
C VAL A 28 14.56 -1.69 -1.58
N SER A 29 13.70 -2.71 -1.53
CA SER A 29 12.84 -3.16 -2.62
C SER A 29 11.98 -2.02 -3.19
N PRO A 30 11.58 -2.06 -4.48
CA PRO A 30 10.63 -1.09 -5.03
C PRO A 30 9.21 -1.24 -4.46
N HIS A 31 8.96 -2.24 -3.61
CA HIS A 31 7.66 -2.57 -3.06
C HIS A 31 7.59 -2.41 -1.54
N ALA A 32 6.46 -1.93 -1.05
CA ALA A 32 6.11 -1.88 0.36
C ALA A 32 4.64 -2.26 0.57
N VAL A 33 4.30 -2.89 1.69
CA VAL A 33 2.90 -3.19 2.08
C VAL A 33 2.47 -2.27 3.22
N MET A 34 1.18 -1.97 3.26
CA MET A 34 0.49 -1.19 4.29
C MET A 34 -0.70 -1.99 4.80
N LEU A 35 -0.86 -2.08 6.12
CA LEU A 35 -2.08 -2.57 6.76
C LEU A 35 -2.78 -1.39 7.42
N PHE A 36 -4.09 -1.28 7.18
CA PHE A 36 -4.91 -0.18 7.66
C PHE A 36 -5.82 -0.63 8.79
N PHE A 37 -5.83 0.17 9.86
CA PHE A 37 -6.70 -0.06 11.01
C PHE A 37 -7.40 1.21 11.44
N THR A 38 -8.64 1.13 11.92
CA THR A 38 -9.37 2.27 12.49
C THR A 38 -9.74 2.03 13.94
N CYS A 39 -9.78 3.10 14.73
CA CYS A 39 -10.34 3.10 16.07
C CYS A 39 -11.28 4.28 16.21
N ASP A 40 -12.34 4.13 17.00
CA ASP A 40 -13.24 5.21 17.34
C ASP A 40 -12.46 6.36 17.98
N ALA A 41 -12.73 7.56 17.49
CA ALA A 41 -12.12 8.79 17.96
C ALA A 41 -13.14 9.93 17.79
N PRO A 42 -14.11 10.08 18.73
CA PRO A 42 -15.21 11.03 18.59
C PRO A 42 -14.76 12.50 18.47
N ALA A 43 -13.54 12.83 18.91
CA ALA A 43 -12.96 14.15 18.78
C ALA A 43 -12.34 14.42 17.40
N GLU A 44 -12.16 13.40 16.56
CA GLU A 44 -11.65 13.55 15.20
C GLU A 44 -12.80 13.92 14.24
N PRO A 45 -12.56 14.70 13.17
CA PRO A 45 -13.61 15.16 12.26
C PRO A 45 -14.46 14.05 11.62
N HIS A 46 -13.91 12.84 11.49
CA HIS A 46 -14.61 11.69 10.91
C HIS A 46 -15.11 10.69 11.97
N GLY A 47 -14.98 11.00 13.25
CA GLY A 47 -15.35 10.11 14.36
C GLY A 47 -14.42 8.89 14.54
N TYR A 48 -13.38 8.76 13.72
CA TYR A 48 -12.38 7.69 13.81
C TYR A 48 -10.98 8.19 13.50
N LYS A 49 -9.98 7.44 13.99
CA LYS A 49 -8.56 7.61 13.65
C LYS A 49 -8.06 6.43 12.84
N LEU A 50 -7.35 6.73 11.75
CA LEU A 50 -6.70 5.74 10.88
C LEU A 50 -5.23 5.55 11.28
N TYR A 51 -4.89 4.29 11.54
CA TYR A 51 -3.57 3.75 11.83
C TYR A 51 -3.04 2.98 10.63
N THR A 52 -1.74 3.03 10.41
CA THR A 52 -1.08 2.37 9.28
C THR A 52 0.20 1.71 9.72
N ALA A 53 0.22 0.37 9.67
CA ALA A 53 1.45 -0.40 9.82
C ALA A 53 2.02 -0.71 8.44
N THR A 54 3.34 -0.72 8.30
CA THR A 54 4.01 -0.87 7.00
C THR A 54 5.09 -1.94 7.03
N ARG A 55 5.35 -2.51 5.85
CA ARG A 55 6.53 -3.35 5.61
C ARG A 55 7.29 -2.84 4.40
N THR A 56 8.60 -2.68 4.57
CA THR A 56 9.56 -2.63 3.47
C THR A 56 10.44 -3.88 3.50
N TRP A 57 11.02 -4.23 2.36
CA TRP A 57 11.95 -5.34 2.24
C TRP A 57 13.33 -4.85 1.82
N PRO A 58 14.40 -5.54 2.26
CA PRO A 58 15.67 -5.44 1.58
C PRO A 58 15.50 -5.83 0.11
N GLN A 59 16.27 -5.22 -0.76
CA GLN A 59 16.31 -5.54 -2.17
C GLN A 59 16.76 -6.98 -2.39
N SER A 60 15.97 -7.72 -3.17
CA SER A 60 16.25 -9.08 -3.62
C SER A 60 15.38 -9.41 -4.83
N PRO A 61 15.75 -10.40 -5.67
CA PRO A 61 14.92 -10.85 -6.79
C PRO A 61 13.49 -11.24 -6.38
N ASP A 62 13.32 -11.80 -5.18
CA ASP A 62 12.00 -12.18 -4.67
C ASP A 62 11.13 -10.97 -4.32
N SER A 63 11.75 -9.87 -3.88
CA SER A 63 11.04 -8.64 -3.53
C SER A 63 10.78 -7.71 -4.73
N ASP A 64 11.36 -8.01 -5.89
CA ASP A 64 11.15 -7.28 -7.14
C ASP A 64 9.90 -7.76 -7.91
N ASP A 65 9.35 -8.94 -7.56
CA ASP A 65 8.11 -9.47 -8.13
C ASP A 65 6.96 -9.25 -7.14
N LEU A 66 6.22 -8.15 -7.32
CA LEU A 66 5.13 -7.78 -6.41
C LEU A 66 4.00 -8.85 -6.37
N PRO A 67 3.47 -9.37 -7.50
CA PRO A 67 2.49 -10.45 -7.45
C PRO A 67 2.95 -11.67 -6.65
N ARG A 68 4.22 -12.09 -6.81
CA ARG A 68 4.78 -13.20 -6.03
C ARG A 68 4.88 -12.84 -4.55
N LEU A 69 5.44 -11.68 -4.23
CA LEU A 69 5.59 -11.20 -2.85
C LEU A 69 4.24 -11.11 -2.11
N LEU A 70 3.17 -10.68 -2.79
CA LEU A 70 1.82 -10.68 -2.23
C LEU A 70 1.26 -12.11 -2.05
N GLY A 71 1.59 -13.03 -2.95
CA GLY A 71 1.30 -14.46 -2.80
C GLY A 71 1.95 -15.02 -1.55
N ASP A 72 3.26 -14.81 -1.39
CA ASP A 72 4.03 -15.31 -0.25
C ASP A 72 3.49 -14.75 1.08
N LEU A 73 3.10 -13.47 1.12
CA LEU A 73 2.45 -12.88 2.30
C LEU A 73 1.09 -13.50 2.61
N THR A 74 0.34 -13.89 1.57
CA THR A 74 -0.95 -14.57 1.72
C THR A 74 -0.75 -15.95 2.33
N ASP A 75 0.24 -16.70 1.85
CA ASP A 75 0.58 -18.03 2.36
C ASP A 75 1.10 -17.96 3.80
N VAL A 76 2.00 -17.01 4.10
CA VAL A 76 2.46 -16.75 5.47
C VAL A 76 1.30 -16.44 6.41
N ALA A 77 0.34 -15.60 5.98
CA ALA A 77 -0.83 -15.31 6.79
C ALA A 77 -1.68 -16.57 7.01
N ALA A 78 -1.96 -17.33 5.95
CA ALA A 78 -2.75 -18.56 6.02
C ALA A 78 -2.13 -19.60 6.97
N ASP A 79 -0.82 -19.85 6.86
CA ASP A 79 -0.10 -20.80 7.69
C ASP A 79 -0.11 -20.41 9.17
N ASN A 80 0.12 -19.13 9.46
CA ASN A 80 0.09 -18.65 10.84
C ASN A 80 -1.32 -18.68 11.42
N ILE A 81 -2.35 -18.34 10.63
CA ILE A 81 -3.74 -18.46 11.05
C ILE A 81 -4.10 -19.92 11.33
N ALA A 82 -3.67 -20.86 10.48
CA ALA A 82 -3.91 -22.29 10.69
C ALA A 82 -3.22 -22.80 11.96
N ALA A 83 -1.99 -22.37 12.22
CA ALA A 83 -1.19 -22.84 13.36
C ALA A 83 -1.59 -22.21 14.70
N LEU A 84 -1.94 -20.92 14.72
CA LEU A 84 -2.12 -20.15 15.96
C LEU A 84 -3.55 -19.64 16.14
N GLY A 85 -4.39 -19.71 15.10
CA GLY A 85 -5.74 -19.19 15.10
C GLY A 85 -5.78 -17.73 15.57
N ARG A 86 -6.73 -17.43 16.46
CA ARG A 86 -6.98 -16.09 17.01
C ARG A 86 -5.79 -15.46 17.74
N ALA A 87 -4.83 -16.25 18.19
CA ALA A 87 -3.65 -15.72 18.88
C ALA A 87 -2.66 -15.06 17.92
N TRP A 88 -2.75 -15.34 16.62
CA TRP A 88 -1.90 -14.68 15.63
C TRP A 88 -2.42 -13.29 15.28
N SER A 89 -1.47 -12.35 15.20
CA SER A 89 -1.67 -10.99 14.75
C SER A 89 -0.64 -10.66 13.69
N PRO A 90 -1.01 -9.99 12.57
CA PRO A 90 -0.07 -9.56 11.55
C PRO A 90 0.93 -8.51 12.05
N LEU A 91 0.65 -7.86 13.18
CA LEU A 91 1.56 -6.91 13.87
C LEU A 91 2.45 -7.60 14.91
N GLY A 92 2.17 -8.87 15.21
CA GLY A 92 2.83 -9.61 16.27
C GLY A 92 4.21 -10.14 15.84
N PRO A 93 5.08 -10.52 16.79
CA PRO A 93 6.44 -10.96 16.50
C PRO A 93 6.51 -12.30 15.74
N ARG A 94 5.47 -13.14 15.85
CA ARG A 94 5.41 -14.47 15.21
C ARG A 94 4.83 -14.33 13.81
N GLY A 95 5.68 -14.46 12.78
CA GLY A 95 5.24 -14.32 11.39
C GLY A 95 4.76 -12.91 11.05
N SER A 96 5.40 -11.88 11.63
CA SER A 96 5.01 -10.48 11.43
C SER A 96 4.92 -10.14 9.95
N MET A 97 3.81 -9.53 9.55
CA MET A 97 3.61 -9.05 8.18
C MET A 97 4.12 -7.63 7.97
N VAL A 98 4.47 -6.93 9.05
CA VAL A 98 4.89 -5.52 9.06
C VAL A 98 6.10 -5.32 9.96
N ASN A 99 6.89 -4.28 9.69
CA ASN A 99 8.11 -3.96 10.44
C ASN A 99 8.25 -2.46 10.76
N GLY A 100 7.22 -1.65 10.50
CA GLY A 100 7.20 -0.23 10.78
C GLY A 100 5.80 0.36 10.83
N GLY A 101 5.73 1.68 11.02
CA GLY A 101 4.46 2.40 11.19
C GLY A 101 3.83 2.15 12.57
N ASP A 102 2.50 2.18 12.62
CA ASP A 102 1.70 2.03 13.84
C ASP A 102 1.65 0.55 14.29
N MET A 103 2.74 0.08 14.91
CA MET A 103 2.88 -1.32 15.36
C MET A 103 2.11 -1.63 16.66
N THR A 104 1.72 -0.61 17.41
CA THR A 104 0.91 -0.73 18.63
C THR A 104 -0.43 -0.04 18.39
N LEU A 105 -1.51 -0.82 18.40
CA LEU A 105 -2.86 -0.30 18.20
C LEU A 105 -3.61 -0.15 19.53
N PRO A 106 -4.51 0.83 19.66
CA PRO A 106 -5.41 0.89 20.80
C PRO A 106 -6.35 -0.32 20.83
N ALA A 107 -6.84 -0.65 22.02
CA ALA A 107 -7.90 -1.65 22.18
C ALA A 107 -9.13 -1.24 21.34
N GLY A 108 -9.74 -2.20 20.65
CA GLY A 108 -10.87 -1.94 19.75
C GLY A 108 -10.49 -1.56 18.31
N ALA A 109 -9.19 -1.39 18.00
CA ALA A 109 -8.76 -1.14 16.63
C ALA A 109 -9.22 -2.24 15.65
N THR A 110 -9.71 -1.81 14.50
CA THR A 110 -10.41 -2.63 13.50
C THR A 110 -9.62 -2.67 12.22
N TYR A 111 -9.39 -3.85 11.67
CA TYR A 111 -8.80 -3.96 10.34
C TYR A 111 -9.77 -3.42 9.28
N VAL A 112 -9.29 -2.56 8.39
CA VAL A 112 -10.12 -1.97 7.32
C VAL A 112 -9.59 -2.22 5.91
N GLY A 113 -8.34 -2.69 5.77
CA GLY A 113 -7.81 -3.09 4.48
C GLY A 113 -6.31 -3.18 4.40
N VAL A 114 -5.82 -3.46 3.19
CA VAL A 114 -4.40 -3.56 2.85
C VAL A 114 -4.11 -2.67 1.64
N GLY A 115 -2.88 -2.19 1.55
CA GLY A 115 -2.37 -1.57 0.35
C GLY A 115 -0.93 -1.92 0.08
N VAL A 116 -0.48 -1.55 -1.11
CA VAL A 116 0.90 -1.64 -1.57
C VAL A 116 1.34 -0.29 -2.09
N SER A 117 2.61 0.00 -1.87
CA SER A 117 3.33 1.14 -2.41
C SER A 117 4.36 0.59 -3.39
N ILE A 118 4.41 1.19 -4.57
CA ILE A 118 5.24 0.79 -5.70
C ILE A 118 6.04 2.01 -6.13
N LEU A 119 7.35 1.85 -6.27
CA LEU A 119 8.25 2.90 -6.76
C LEU A 119 8.43 2.85 -8.29
N ASP A 120 8.17 1.68 -8.89
CA ASP A 120 8.07 1.53 -10.34
C ASP A 120 6.92 2.42 -10.87
N SER A 121 7.14 2.96 -12.07
CA SER A 121 6.19 3.89 -12.70
C SER A 121 6.23 3.76 -14.22
N ASP A 122 5.40 4.56 -14.90
CA ASP A 122 5.44 4.71 -16.37
C ASP A 122 6.78 5.29 -16.88
N ARG A 123 7.62 5.85 -16.00
CA ARG A 123 8.98 6.30 -16.32
C ARG A 123 10.03 5.18 -16.30
N GLY A 124 9.65 3.97 -15.91
CA GLY A 124 10.53 2.81 -15.82
C GLY A 124 10.58 2.20 -14.43
N ARG A 125 11.42 1.17 -14.28
CA ARG A 125 11.64 0.52 -12.99
C ARG A 125 12.43 1.44 -12.07
N TRP A 126 12.15 1.35 -10.77
CA TRP A 126 12.77 2.17 -9.72
C TRP A 126 14.29 2.21 -9.85
N TYR A 127 14.92 1.07 -10.10
CA TYR A 127 16.38 0.98 -10.19
C TYR A 127 16.97 1.74 -11.37
N GLU A 128 16.28 1.72 -12.51
CA GLU A 128 16.70 2.47 -13.71
C GLU A 128 16.57 3.97 -13.44
N VAL A 129 15.43 4.38 -12.89
CA VAL A 129 15.17 5.78 -12.50
C VAL A 129 16.19 6.26 -11.48
N ALA A 130 16.41 5.52 -10.40
CA ALA A 130 17.33 5.88 -9.34
C ALA A 130 18.79 5.95 -9.81
N ALA A 131 19.22 5.04 -10.69
CA ALA A 131 20.56 5.08 -11.30
C ALA A 131 20.76 6.37 -12.11
N THR A 132 19.82 6.70 -13.01
CA THR A 132 19.88 7.93 -13.81
C THR A 132 19.92 9.19 -12.93
N LEU A 133 19.17 9.21 -11.83
CA LEU A 133 19.18 10.33 -10.89
C LEU A 133 20.50 10.49 -10.16
N ARG A 134 21.15 9.38 -9.80
CA ARG A 134 22.47 9.41 -9.16
C ARG A 134 23.55 9.90 -10.12
N GLU A 135 23.51 9.47 -11.38
CA GLU A 135 24.41 9.99 -12.42
C GLU A 135 24.20 11.49 -12.64
N ALA A 136 22.95 11.94 -12.78
CA ALA A 136 22.63 13.36 -12.91
C ALA A 136 23.07 14.18 -11.68
N ALA A 137 23.03 13.60 -10.47
CA ALA A 137 23.48 14.25 -9.26
C ALA A 137 24.99 14.51 -9.24
N VAL A 138 25.80 13.62 -9.83
CA VAL A 138 27.25 13.81 -10.00
C VAL A 138 27.53 15.06 -10.84
N ASP A 139 26.67 15.35 -11.82
CA ASP A 139 26.74 16.56 -12.66
C ASP A 139 26.06 17.79 -12.02
N GLY A 140 25.71 17.74 -10.74
CA GLY A 140 25.04 18.84 -10.02
C GLY A 140 23.55 19.01 -10.33
N ARG A 141 22.91 18.05 -11.02
CA ARG A 141 21.50 18.06 -11.42
C ARG A 141 20.64 17.14 -10.55
N TYR A 142 20.88 17.11 -9.24
CA TYR A 142 20.14 16.25 -8.31
C TYR A 142 18.64 16.62 -8.31
N MET A 143 17.78 15.65 -8.59
CA MET A 143 16.35 15.79 -8.39
C MET A 143 15.94 15.17 -7.06
N SER A 144 15.17 15.93 -6.29
CA SER A 144 14.58 15.41 -5.06
C SER A 144 13.64 14.24 -5.34
N ALA A 145 13.61 13.26 -4.43
CA ALA A 145 12.64 12.16 -4.41
C ALA A 145 11.17 12.66 -4.56
N PHE A 146 10.83 13.85 -4.06
CA PHE A 146 9.49 14.41 -4.23
C PHE A 146 9.08 14.65 -5.70
N HIS A 147 10.05 14.76 -6.62
CA HIS A 147 9.81 14.91 -8.07
C HIS A 147 9.74 13.59 -8.84
N LEU A 148 9.80 12.46 -8.16
CA LEU A 148 9.65 11.15 -8.80
C LEU A 148 8.21 10.70 -8.74
N LYS A 149 7.79 9.88 -9.70
CA LYS A 149 6.50 9.22 -9.67
C LYS A 149 6.49 8.05 -8.69
N GLY A 150 5.30 7.56 -8.37
CA GLY A 150 5.11 6.33 -7.62
C GLY A 150 3.64 5.96 -7.61
N GLN A 151 3.33 4.70 -7.30
CA GLN A 151 1.96 4.21 -7.33
C GLN A 151 1.59 3.56 -6.01
N CYS A 152 0.30 3.56 -5.70
CA CYS A 152 -0.25 2.73 -4.64
C CYS A 152 -1.53 2.03 -5.11
N TYR A 153 -1.69 0.80 -4.66
CA TYR A 153 -2.93 0.05 -4.78
C TYR A 153 -3.44 -0.25 -3.39
N ALA A 154 -4.74 -0.14 -3.15
CA ALA A 154 -5.32 -0.49 -1.87
C ALA A 154 -6.69 -1.14 -2.05
N VAL A 155 -6.98 -2.14 -1.22
CA VAL A 155 -8.26 -2.86 -1.17
C VAL A 155 -8.75 -2.86 0.26
N MET A 156 -9.97 -2.38 0.45
CA MET A 156 -10.65 -2.30 1.73
C MET A 156 -11.56 -3.51 1.94
N VAL A 157 -11.91 -3.77 3.20
CA VAL A 157 -12.79 -4.89 3.60
C VAL A 157 -14.19 -4.81 2.98
N ASP A 158 -14.65 -3.63 2.63
CA ASP A 158 -15.95 -3.40 2.01
C ASP A 158 -15.93 -3.57 0.47
N GLY A 159 -14.80 -3.99 -0.10
CA GLY A 159 -14.60 -4.13 -1.54
C GLY A 159 -14.21 -2.83 -2.26
N THR A 160 -13.97 -1.73 -1.54
CA THR A 160 -13.41 -0.52 -2.15
C THR A 160 -11.98 -0.78 -2.61
N ALA A 161 -11.70 -0.51 -3.88
CA ALA A 161 -10.40 -0.61 -4.51
C ALA A 161 -9.94 0.79 -4.95
N LEU A 162 -8.69 1.14 -4.63
CA LEU A 162 -8.06 2.42 -4.93
C LEU A 162 -6.77 2.20 -5.69
N HIS A 163 -6.62 2.85 -6.85
CA HIS A 163 -5.34 3.03 -7.51
C HIS A 163 -4.97 4.51 -7.42
N ILE A 164 -3.77 4.78 -6.93
CA ILE A 164 -3.27 6.12 -6.66
C ILE A 164 -1.97 6.29 -7.42
N ASP A 165 -2.01 7.13 -8.45
CA ASP A 165 -0.85 7.60 -9.17
C ASP A 165 -0.34 8.88 -8.49
N ARG A 166 0.85 8.82 -7.91
CA ARG A 166 1.52 9.99 -7.34
C ARG A 166 2.40 10.59 -8.43
N ASP A 167 1.81 11.52 -9.18
CA ASP A 167 2.52 12.30 -10.18
C ASP A 167 2.82 13.72 -9.65
N PRO A 168 4.09 14.09 -9.44
CA PRO A 168 4.46 15.44 -9.02
C PRO A 168 4.23 16.50 -10.12
N ASP A 169 4.13 16.07 -11.38
CA ASP A 169 3.85 16.93 -12.53
C ASP A 169 2.35 16.94 -12.90
N ALA A 170 1.50 16.36 -12.04
CA ALA A 170 0.06 16.35 -12.23
C ALA A 170 -0.49 17.79 -12.35
N ARG A 171 -1.44 17.97 -13.27
CA ARG A 171 -2.16 19.24 -13.39
C ARG A 171 -2.93 19.54 -12.11
N LEU A 172 -3.05 20.81 -11.77
CA LEU A 172 -3.88 21.25 -10.64
C LEU A 172 -5.31 20.70 -10.79
N GLY A 173 -5.80 20.00 -9.76
CA GLY A 173 -7.11 19.36 -9.75
C GLY A 173 -7.10 17.88 -10.19
N ASP A 174 -6.02 17.40 -10.80
CA ASP A 174 -5.82 15.96 -10.97
C ASP A 174 -5.29 15.37 -9.66
N THR A 175 -6.09 14.49 -9.06
CA THR A 175 -5.71 13.84 -7.81
C THR A 175 -4.87 12.59 -8.04
N GLY A 176 -4.85 12.04 -9.25
CA GLY A 176 -4.28 10.73 -9.56
C GLY A 176 -4.98 9.56 -8.87
N ILE A 177 -6.14 9.78 -8.23
CA ILE A 177 -6.88 8.75 -7.48
C ILE A 177 -8.00 8.19 -8.35
N ARG A 178 -7.97 6.88 -8.57
CA ARG A 178 -9.02 6.08 -9.21
C ARG A 178 -9.63 5.14 -8.17
N CYS A 179 -10.95 5.07 -8.14
CA CYS A 179 -11.69 4.28 -7.15
C CYS A 179 -12.86 3.56 -7.80
N ASN A 180 -13.06 2.29 -7.46
CA ASN A 180 -14.23 1.53 -7.96
C ASN A 180 -15.57 1.97 -7.35
N LYS A 181 -15.54 2.73 -6.26
CA LYS A 181 -16.71 3.37 -5.64
C LYS A 181 -16.66 4.89 -5.74
N PRO A 182 -17.80 5.58 -5.70
CA PRO A 182 -17.84 7.03 -5.58
C PRO A 182 -17.06 7.49 -4.33
N LEU A 183 -16.07 8.36 -4.51
CA LEU A 183 -15.29 8.95 -3.41
C LEU A 183 -16.05 10.06 -2.70
N ASP A 184 -17.06 10.62 -3.37
CA ASP A 184 -17.96 11.65 -2.88
C ASP A 184 -19.38 11.10 -2.94
N PRO A 185 -19.97 10.69 -1.80
CA PRO A 185 -21.32 10.12 -1.77
C PRO A 185 -22.41 11.18 -2.05
N GLU A 186 -22.11 12.47 -1.89
CA GLU A 186 -23.07 13.56 -2.17
C GLU A 186 -23.10 13.92 -3.65
N ARG A 187 -22.01 13.62 -4.37
CA ARG A 187 -21.93 13.82 -5.81
C ARG A 187 -22.51 12.63 -6.55
N ILE A 188 -23.81 12.71 -6.87
CA ILE A 188 -24.48 11.75 -7.76
C ILE A 188 -23.75 11.74 -9.11
N THR A 189 -22.96 10.70 -9.33
CA THR A 189 -22.29 10.41 -10.58
C THR A 189 -22.90 9.14 -11.14
N TYR A 190 -23.71 9.27 -12.19
CA TYR A 190 -24.39 8.13 -12.83
C TYR A 190 -23.42 7.16 -13.52
N HIS A 191 -22.16 7.55 -13.67
CA HIS A 191 -21.14 6.76 -14.33
C HIS A 191 -19.80 6.88 -13.59
N ASN A 192 -19.31 5.77 -13.06
CA ASN A 192 -17.93 5.65 -12.57
C ASN A 192 -17.10 4.87 -13.61
N PRO A 193 -16.17 5.52 -14.35
CA PRO A 193 -15.33 4.83 -15.34
C PRO A 193 -14.41 3.77 -14.73
N TYR A 194 -14.26 3.76 -13.40
CA TYR A 194 -13.43 2.82 -12.66
C TYR A 194 -14.23 1.75 -11.93
N ALA A 195 -15.54 1.58 -12.21
CA ALA A 195 -16.37 0.60 -11.51
C ALA A 195 -15.77 -0.83 -11.53
N ASN A 196 -15.07 -1.21 -12.61
CA ASN A 196 -14.34 -2.45 -12.76
C ASN A 196 -12.81 -2.28 -12.64
N LEU A 197 -12.33 -1.34 -11.80
CA LEU A 197 -10.91 -0.98 -11.67
C LEU A 197 -9.97 -2.19 -11.52
N THR A 198 -10.38 -3.23 -10.80
CA THR A 198 -9.56 -4.42 -10.53
C THR A 198 -9.38 -5.33 -11.75
N GLU A 199 -10.14 -5.10 -12.81
CA GLU A 199 -10.10 -5.83 -14.09
C GLU A 199 -9.40 -5.01 -15.20
N GLN A 200 -9.19 -3.71 -14.95
CA GLN A 200 -8.52 -2.79 -15.87
C GLN A 200 -6.98 -2.96 -15.81
N GLY A 201 -6.30 -2.50 -16.86
CA GLY A 201 -4.84 -2.53 -16.96
C GLY A 201 -4.29 -3.70 -17.77
N ASP A 202 -2.98 -3.92 -17.67
CA ASP A 202 -2.28 -5.07 -18.24
C ASP A 202 -2.41 -6.32 -17.33
N ASP A 203 -1.81 -7.44 -17.76
CA ASP A 203 -1.83 -8.69 -17.00
C ASP A 203 -1.15 -8.58 -15.64
N GLU A 204 -0.10 -7.77 -15.55
CA GLU A 204 0.65 -7.52 -14.32
C GLU A 204 -0.20 -6.76 -13.29
N THR A 205 -0.82 -5.65 -13.72
CA THR A 205 -1.75 -4.87 -12.89
C THR A 205 -2.90 -5.75 -12.38
N ARG A 206 -3.50 -6.57 -13.25
CA ARG A 206 -4.53 -7.53 -12.84
C ARG A 206 -4.00 -8.60 -11.88
N ALA A 207 -2.76 -9.03 -12.03
CA ALA A 207 -2.14 -9.98 -11.09
C ALA A 207 -1.94 -9.35 -9.71
N VAL A 208 -1.47 -8.10 -9.64
CA VAL A 208 -1.37 -7.33 -8.39
C VAL A 208 -2.73 -7.23 -7.71
N TRP A 209 -3.78 -6.85 -8.44
CA TRP A 209 -5.13 -6.78 -7.88
C TRP A 209 -5.60 -8.12 -7.31
N ARG A 210 -5.49 -9.21 -8.08
CA ARG A 210 -5.91 -10.55 -7.62
C ARG A 210 -5.20 -10.96 -6.35
N ARG A 211 -3.88 -10.75 -6.26
CA ARG A 211 -3.08 -11.13 -5.09
C ARG A 211 -3.36 -10.24 -3.89
N LEU A 212 -3.52 -8.93 -4.10
CA LEU A 212 -3.87 -7.99 -3.04
C LEU A 212 -5.27 -8.26 -2.46
N ILE A 213 -6.24 -8.58 -3.32
CA ILE A 213 -7.59 -8.99 -2.90
C ILE A 213 -7.53 -10.28 -2.09
N ALA A 214 -6.80 -11.30 -2.55
CA ALA A 214 -6.67 -12.57 -1.83
C ALA A 214 -6.09 -12.36 -0.42
N LEU A 215 -5.02 -11.56 -0.31
CA LEU A 215 -4.42 -11.20 0.97
C LEU A 215 -5.44 -10.47 1.87
N ASN A 216 -6.13 -9.46 1.33
CA ASN A 216 -7.15 -8.72 2.07
C ASN A 216 -8.26 -9.64 2.59
N THR A 217 -8.73 -10.59 1.78
CA THR A 217 -9.78 -11.54 2.14
C THR A 217 -9.35 -12.45 3.29
N ILE A 218 -8.14 -13.00 3.25
CA ILE A 218 -7.62 -13.84 4.34
C ILE A 218 -7.53 -13.03 5.64
N LEU A 219 -6.96 -11.82 5.57
CA LEU A 219 -6.81 -10.96 6.75
C LEU A 219 -8.15 -10.49 7.30
N ALA A 220 -9.07 -10.06 6.44
CA ALA A 220 -10.42 -9.65 6.84
C ALA A 220 -11.17 -10.79 7.52
N THR A 221 -11.13 -11.99 6.93
CA THR A 221 -11.77 -13.18 7.51
C THR A 221 -11.23 -13.47 8.90
N HIS A 222 -9.91 -13.45 9.08
CA HIS A 222 -9.29 -13.73 10.36
C HIS A 222 -9.54 -12.65 11.41
N LEU A 223 -9.34 -11.39 11.05
CA LEU A 223 -9.32 -10.26 11.99
C LEU A 223 -10.74 -9.75 12.34
N LEU A 224 -11.74 -10.01 11.49
CA LEU A 224 -13.12 -9.54 11.72
C LEU A 224 -14.05 -10.63 12.27
N ALA A 225 -13.77 -11.92 12.07
CA ALA A 225 -14.72 -13.00 12.42
C ALA A 225 -14.98 -13.21 13.93
N GLY A 226 -14.55 -12.32 14.82
CA GLY A 226 -14.65 -12.46 16.28
C GLY A 226 -15.33 -11.29 16.99
N ARG A 227 -15.95 -10.36 16.25
CA ARG A 227 -16.62 -9.21 16.87
C ARG A 227 -18.11 -9.50 17.04
N PRO A 228 -18.69 -9.24 18.23
CA PRO A 228 -20.14 -9.15 18.35
C PRO A 228 -20.64 -8.03 17.42
N ALA A 229 -21.77 -8.30 16.76
CA ALA A 229 -22.54 -7.30 16.03
C ALA A 229 -23.13 -6.25 16.99
#